data_AF-A0A0M3I1L1-F1
#
_entry.id   AF-A0A0M3I1L1-F1
#
_cell.length_a   1.000
_cell.length_b   1.000
_cell.length_c   1.000
_cell.angle_alpha   90.00
_cell.angle_beta   90.00
_cell.angle_gamma   90.00
#
_symmetry.space_group_name_H-M   'P 1'
#
loop_
_entity.id
_entity.type
_entity.pdbx_description
1 polymer ?
#
loop_
_entity_poly.entity_id
_entity_poly.type
_entity_poly.pdbx_seq_one_letter_code
_entity_poly.pdbx_strand_id
1 'polypeptide(L)'
;MATIYDCLPELILAIMGLLGIVRVRRCRDAFAAAAALFGVEEAELYREVELFLHDRWQEELAALDVHLRGLQYFVCRLAHCEIPDREFETVGAWKKHVALAGFHLQDAFCGTCGHHVIVPPETGPENIKAFITAHKKERCIGASKAIFRQRHTYVAWLDNLRRNTSHILVPR
;
A
#
# COMPACT_ATOMS: atom_id res chain seq x y z
N MET A 1 -15.75 18.18 25.24
CA MET A 1 -14.48 17.55 24.84
C MET A 1 -13.92 18.40 23.74
N ALA A 2 -12.69 18.90 23.88
CA ALA A 2 -12.05 19.66 22.80
C ALA A 2 -11.89 18.72 21.60
N THR A 3 -12.43 19.14 20.46
CA THR A 3 -12.31 18.42 19.20
C THR A 3 -10.96 18.73 18.56
N ILE A 4 -10.50 17.89 17.63
CA ILE A 4 -9.24 18.12 16.89
C ILE A 4 -9.23 19.49 16.17
N TYR A 5 -10.42 20.03 15.88
CA TYR A 5 -10.61 21.34 15.28
C TYR A 5 -10.31 22.50 16.24
N ASP A 6 -10.48 22.28 17.55
CA ASP A 6 -10.21 23.28 18.58
C ASP A 6 -8.70 23.48 18.84
N CYS A 7 -7.86 22.55 18.38
CA CYS A 7 -6.40 22.61 18.48
C CYS A 7 -5.72 22.73 17.10
N LEU A 8 -6.52 22.86 16.03
CA LEU A 8 -6.02 22.87 14.65
C LEU A 8 -5.09 24.06 14.38
N PRO A 9 -5.37 25.30 14.82
CA PRO A 9 -4.45 26.43 14.63
C PRO A 9 -3.09 26.20 15.29
N GLU A 10 -3.08 25.72 16.54
CA GLU A 10 -1.87 25.44 17.32
C GLU A 10 -1.08 24.30 16.69
N LEU A 11 -1.76 23.25 16.21
CA LEU A 11 -1.15 22.13 15.51
C LEU A 11 -0.49 22.58 14.20
N ILE A 12 -1.16 23.43 13.42
CA ILE A 12 -0.60 23.98 12.17
C ILE A 12 0.64 24.82 12.47
N LEU A 13 0.59 25.67 13.50
CA LEU A 13 1.72 26.50 13.91
C LEU A 13 2.91 25.63 14.38
N ALA A 14 2.64 24.56 15.14
CA ALA A 14 3.67 23.61 15.57
C ALA A 14 4.32 22.89 14.36
N ILE A 15 3.52 22.41 13.41
CA ILE A 15 4.00 21.76 12.18
C ILE A 15 4.85 22.74 11.37
N MET A 16 4.37 23.98 11.17
CA MET A 16 5.10 25.02 10.46
C MET A 16 6.44 25.35 11.13
N GLY A 17 6.46 25.42 12.47
CA GLY A 17 7.67 25.62 13.25
C GLY A 17 8.69 24.49 13.06
N LEU A 18 8.24 23.24 13.17
CA LEU A 18 9.08 22.06 12.95
C LEU A 18 9.65 22.03 11.52
N LEU A 19 8.81 22.29 10.51
CA LEU A 19 9.26 22.37 9.11
C LEU A 19 10.26 23.51 8.87
N GLY A 20 10.10 24.63 9.59
CA GLY A 20 11.06 25.73 9.61
C GLY A 20 12.41 25.28 10.18
N ILE A 21 12.41 24.57 11.32
CA ILE A 21 13.61 24.04 11.96
C ILE A 21 14.31 23.01 11.05
N VAL A 22 13.55 22.12 10.40
CA VAL A 22 14.09 21.17 9.41
C VAL A 22 14.92 21.90 8.36
N ARG A 23 14.42 23.01 7.83
CA ARG A 23 15.12 23.79 6.80
C ARG A 23 16.32 24.55 7.35
N VAL A 24 16.18 25.21 8.51
CA VAL A 24 17.23 26.08 9.07
C VAL A 24 18.38 25.27 9.65
N ARG A 25 18.07 24.21 10.40
CA ARG A 25 19.07 23.33 11.04
C ARG A 25 19.49 22.14 10.17
N ARG A 26 18.91 22.00 8.97
CA ARG A 26 19.14 20.85 8.06
C ARG A 26 18.89 19.51 8.73
N CYS A 27 17.91 19.45 9.63
CA CYS A 27 17.46 18.18 10.19
C CYS A 27 16.91 17.31 9.06
N ARG A 28 17.07 15.99 9.18
CA ARG A 28 16.65 15.03 8.15
C ARG A 28 15.14 15.02 7.97
N ASP A 29 14.40 15.14 9.07
CA ASP A 29 12.94 15.09 9.12
C ASP A 29 12.41 15.82 10.37
N ALA A 30 11.08 15.81 10.53
CA ALA A 30 10.40 16.47 11.63
C ALA A 30 10.72 15.85 13.00
N PHE A 31 11.05 14.56 13.08
CA PHE A 31 11.44 13.91 14.33
C PHE A 31 12.83 14.35 14.76
N ALA A 32 13.79 14.41 13.83
CA ALA A 32 15.10 14.97 14.10
C ALA A 32 15.03 16.45 14.54
N ALA A 33 14.13 17.23 13.92
CA ALA A 33 13.88 18.61 14.32
C ALA A 33 13.21 18.74 15.69
N ALA A 34 12.27 17.86 16.01
CA ALA A 34 11.60 17.80 17.31
C ALA A 34 12.57 17.38 18.42
N ALA A 35 13.40 16.35 18.19
CA ALA A 35 14.43 15.92 19.13
C ALA A 35 15.40 17.07 19.44
N ALA A 36 15.86 17.79 18.40
CA ALA A 36 16.70 18.96 18.56
C ALA A 36 16.02 20.15 19.27
N LEU A 37 14.69 20.26 19.19
CA LEU A 37 13.90 21.27 19.89
C LEU A 37 13.73 20.90 21.38
N PHE A 38 13.46 19.63 21.67
CA PHE A 38 13.28 19.11 23.02
C PHE A 38 14.60 18.86 23.76
N GLY A 39 15.73 18.89 23.05
CA GLY A 39 17.05 18.65 23.65
C GLY A 39 17.28 17.19 24.01
N VAL A 40 16.63 16.27 23.30
CA VAL A 40 16.75 14.81 23.47
C VAL A 40 17.42 14.18 22.27
N GLU A 41 17.96 12.97 22.45
CA GLU A 41 18.51 12.22 21.33
C GLU A 41 17.40 11.73 20.39
N GLU A 42 17.64 11.75 19.08
CA GLU A 42 16.64 11.34 18.08
C GLU A 42 16.17 9.90 18.31
N ALA A 43 17.10 8.99 18.61
CA ALA A 43 16.79 7.59 18.90
C ALA A 43 15.95 7.40 20.17
N GLU A 44 16.08 8.31 21.15
CA GLU A 44 15.27 8.30 22.37
C GLU A 44 13.84 8.74 22.07
N LEU A 45 13.68 9.84 21.33
CA LEU A 45 12.36 10.31 20.89
C LEU A 45 11.61 9.25 20.07
N TYR A 46 12.30 8.56 19.14
CA TYR A 46 11.68 7.47 18.37
C TYR A 46 11.19 6.33 19.27
N ARG A 47 11.98 5.92 20.27
CA ARG A 47 11.59 4.86 21.22
C ARG A 47 10.39 5.26 22.06
N GLU A 48 10.37 6.49 22.57
CA GLU A 48 9.25 6.99 23.38
C GLU A 48 7.95 7.04 22.58
N VAL A 49 8.03 7.53 21.34
CA VAL A 49 6.86 7.56 20.44
C VAL A 49 6.41 6.15 20.06
N GLU A 50 7.33 5.23 19.81
CA GLU A 50 6.99 3.82 19.56
C GLU A 50 6.26 3.19 20.74
N LEU A 51 6.77 3.37 21.97
CA LEU A 51 6.13 2.88 23.19
C LEU A 51 4.74 3.50 23.39
N PHE A 52 4.61 4.80 23.15
CA PHE A 52 3.32 5.49 23.23
C PHE A 52 2.31 4.93 22.23
N LEU A 53 2.73 4.75 20.98
CA LEU A 53 1.88 4.19 19.93
C LEU A 53 1.46 2.76 20.26
N HIS A 54 2.37 1.94 20.81
CA HIS A 54 2.08 0.56 21.20
C HIS A 54 1.08 0.50 22.37
N ASP A 55 1.31 1.29 23.42
CA ASP A 55 0.47 1.32 24.63
C ASP A 55 -0.96 1.79 24.32
N ARG A 56 -1.10 2.79 23.46
CA ARG A 56 -2.39 3.40 23.11
C ARG A 56 -3.06 2.79 21.88
N TRP A 57 -2.45 1.77 21.28
CA TRP A 57 -2.92 1.24 20.00
C TRP A 57 -4.36 0.72 20.08
N GLN A 58 -4.64 -0.19 21.01
CA GLN A 58 -5.92 -0.91 21.07
C GLN A 58 -7.10 -0.01 21.44
N GLU A 59 -6.87 0.95 22.34
CA GLU A 59 -7.96 1.74 22.94
C GLU A 59 -8.25 3.03 22.18
N GLU A 60 -7.23 3.65 21.58
CA GLU A 60 -7.34 5.03 21.06
C GLU A 60 -6.97 5.16 19.58
N LEU A 61 -5.95 4.42 19.10
CA LEU A 61 -5.37 4.66 17.78
C LEU A 61 -5.85 3.70 16.69
N ALA A 62 -6.24 2.47 17.04
CA ALA A 62 -6.70 1.47 16.07
C ALA A 62 -7.93 1.96 15.28
N ALA A 63 -8.81 2.75 15.91
CA ALA A 63 -9.96 3.35 15.24
C ALA A 63 -9.57 4.42 14.19
N LEU A 64 -8.38 5.03 14.32
CA LEU A 64 -7.83 6.00 13.38
C LEU A 64 -7.09 5.32 12.22
N ASP A 65 -6.79 4.03 12.32
CA ASP A 65 -6.19 3.23 11.27
C ASP A 65 -7.24 2.77 10.24
N VAL A 66 -7.76 3.75 9.50
CA VAL A 66 -8.75 3.58 8.41
C VAL A 66 -8.29 2.60 7.31
N HIS A 67 -7.02 2.19 7.31
CA HIS A 67 -6.47 1.25 6.33
C HIS A 67 -6.03 -0.09 6.95
N LEU A 68 -6.29 -0.34 8.24
CA LEU A 68 -5.97 -1.58 8.94
C LEU A 68 -4.50 -2.02 8.74
N ARG A 69 -3.58 -1.07 8.82
CA ARG A 69 -2.14 -1.32 8.66
C ARG A 69 -1.45 -1.75 9.96
N GLY A 70 -2.05 -1.53 11.14
CA GLY A 70 -1.48 -1.96 12.42
C GLY A 70 -0.14 -1.31 12.76
N LEU A 71 0.56 -1.89 13.75
CA LEU A 71 1.97 -1.64 14.12
C LEU A 71 2.97 -2.32 13.14
N GLN A 72 2.48 -2.75 11.97
CA GLN A 72 3.14 -3.20 10.73
C GLN A 72 4.09 -4.41 10.80
N TYR A 73 3.50 -5.60 10.95
CA TYR A 73 3.92 -6.76 10.16
C TYR A 73 2.77 -7.18 9.24
N PHE A 74 3.06 -7.45 7.96
CA PHE A 74 2.09 -8.01 7.01
C PHE A 74 2.13 -9.53 7.13
N VAL A 75 0.99 -10.22 7.20
CA VAL A 75 0.94 -11.70 7.18
C VAL A 75 0.26 -12.22 5.92
N CYS A 76 0.71 -13.37 5.43
CA CYS A 76 -0.02 -14.07 4.35
C CYS A 76 -1.15 -14.92 4.93
N ARG A 77 -2.39 -14.58 4.60
CA ARG A 77 -3.61 -15.33 4.95
C ARG A 77 -4.38 -15.84 3.73
N LEU A 78 -3.72 -15.88 2.58
CA LEU A 78 -4.33 -16.45 1.37
C LEU A 78 -4.49 -17.96 1.55
N ALA A 79 -5.59 -18.50 1.02
CA ALA A 79 -5.82 -19.94 0.99
C ALA A 79 -4.63 -20.65 0.32
N HIS A 80 -4.38 -21.90 0.69
CA HIS A 80 -3.35 -22.75 0.09
C HIS A 80 -1.91 -22.19 0.15
N CYS A 81 -1.64 -21.18 0.98
CA CYS A 81 -0.27 -20.79 1.28
C CYS A 81 0.45 -21.96 1.97
N GLU A 82 1.55 -22.46 1.42
CA GLU A 82 2.36 -23.46 2.14
C GLU A 82 3.21 -22.82 3.26
N ILE A 83 3.20 -21.48 3.41
CA ILE A 83 3.82 -20.76 4.54
C ILE A 83 2.84 -19.74 5.12
N PRO A 84 1.72 -20.20 5.72
CA PRO A 84 0.73 -19.30 6.30
C PRO A 84 1.32 -18.51 7.47
N ASP A 85 0.75 -17.33 7.73
CA ASP A 85 1.09 -16.45 8.86
C ASP A 85 2.55 -15.96 8.89
N ARG A 86 3.29 -16.12 7.80
CA ARG A 86 4.61 -15.50 7.65
C ARG A 86 4.49 -13.99 7.70
N GLU A 87 5.22 -13.39 8.64
CA GLU A 87 5.35 -11.95 8.78
C GLU A 87 6.30 -11.36 7.73
N PHE A 88 5.93 -10.19 7.20
CA PHE A 88 6.72 -9.39 6.28
C PHE A 88 6.83 -7.97 6.82
N GLU A 89 8.07 -7.46 6.86
CA GLU A 89 8.38 -6.08 7.28
C GLU A 89 7.82 -5.02 6.31
N THR A 90 7.53 -5.39 5.06
CA THR A 90 7.04 -4.44 4.05
C THR A 90 5.97 -5.05 3.15
N VAL A 91 5.04 -4.20 2.67
CA VAL A 91 4.07 -4.57 1.62
C VAL A 91 4.79 -5.10 0.37
N GLY A 92 5.97 -4.56 0.05
CA GLY A 92 6.76 -5.02 -1.09
C GLY A 92 7.24 -6.47 -0.93
N ALA A 93 7.69 -6.85 0.27
CA ALA A 93 8.09 -8.21 0.59
C ALA A 93 6.89 -9.17 0.55
N TRP A 94 5.75 -8.76 1.13
CA TRP A 94 4.50 -9.53 1.03
C TRP A 94 4.04 -9.70 -0.43
N LYS A 95 4.06 -8.64 -1.24
CA LYS A 95 3.71 -8.72 -2.66
C LYS A 95 4.63 -9.64 -3.45
N LYS A 96 5.93 -9.64 -3.13
CA LYS A 96 6.90 -10.58 -3.72
C LYS A 96 6.57 -12.01 -3.34
N HIS A 97 6.24 -12.27 -2.08
CA HIS A 97 5.74 -13.59 -1.65
C HIS A 97 4.53 -13.98 -2.49
N VAL A 98 3.45 -13.20 -2.49
CA VAL A 98 2.25 -13.53 -3.26
C VAL A 98 2.51 -13.69 -4.77
N ALA A 99 3.40 -12.91 -5.37
CA ALA A 99 3.62 -12.91 -6.82
C ALA A 99 4.62 -13.96 -7.31
N LEU A 100 5.62 -14.33 -6.50
CA LEU A 100 6.71 -15.24 -6.88
C LEU A 100 6.52 -16.64 -6.29
N ALA A 101 5.74 -16.76 -5.24
CA ALA A 101 5.50 -18.03 -4.59
C ALA A 101 4.56 -18.87 -5.49
N GLY A 102 5.09 -19.95 -6.07
CA GLY A 102 4.31 -21.01 -6.73
C GLY A 102 3.09 -21.51 -5.90
N PHE A 103 3.16 -21.27 -4.60
CA PHE A 103 2.19 -21.41 -3.53
C PHE A 103 0.80 -20.79 -3.79
N HIS A 104 0.67 -19.74 -4.63
CA HIS A 104 -0.63 -19.10 -4.93
C HIS A 104 -1.00 -19.10 -6.42
N LEU A 105 -0.35 -19.95 -7.22
CA LEU A 105 -0.60 -19.99 -8.67
C LEU A 105 -2.03 -20.45 -9.02
N GLN A 106 -2.67 -21.18 -8.11
CA GLN A 106 -4.00 -21.76 -8.31
C GLN A 106 -5.13 -20.88 -7.75
N ASP A 107 -4.82 -19.88 -6.92
CA ASP A 107 -5.85 -19.08 -6.22
C ASP A 107 -6.44 -17.97 -7.08
N ALA A 108 -6.08 -17.87 -8.36
CA ALA A 108 -6.45 -16.76 -9.24
C ALA A 108 -6.16 -15.36 -8.64
N PHE A 109 -5.28 -15.25 -7.64
CA PHE A 109 -5.05 -14.01 -6.90
C PHE A 109 -4.02 -13.11 -7.60
N CYS A 110 -4.37 -11.83 -7.81
CA CYS A 110 -3.46 -10.85 -8.38
C CYS A 110 -2.74 -10.07 -7.27
N GLY A 111 -1.50 -10.44 -6.95
CA GLY A 111 -0.67 -9.72 -5.97
C GLY A 111 -0.35 -8.25 -6.32
N THR A 112 -0.64 -7.81 -7.55
CA THR A 112 -0.47 -6.41 -7.97
C THR A 112 -1.60 -5.52 -7.44
N CYS A 113 -2.86 -5.95 -7.60
CA CYS A 113 -4.03 -5.18 -7.16
C CYS A 113 -4.69 -5.73 -5.89
N GLY A 114 -4.29 -6.90 -5.40
CA GLY A 114 -4.86 -7.54 -4.21
C GLY A 114 -6.23 -8.18 -4.43
N HIS A 115 -6.65 -8.44 -5.67
CA HIS A 115 -7.97 -8.99 -5.99
C HIS A 115 -7.88 -10.37 -6.65
N HIS A 116 -8.89 -11.20 -6.41
CA HIS A 116 -9.09 -12.46 -7.14
C HIS A 116 -9.59 -12.16 -8.56
N VAL A 117 -8.94 -12.77 -9.55
CA VAL A 117 -9.30 -12.68 -10.96
C VAL A 117 -10.46 -13.63 -11.21
N ILE A 118 -11.47 -13.16 -11.94
CA ILE A 118 -12.58 -14.00 -12.37
C ILE A 118 -12.04 -14.99 -13.41
N VAL A 119 -12.05 -16.27 -13.07
CA VAL A 119 -11.66 -17.38 -13.94
C VAL A 119 -12.86 -18.32 -14.10
N PRO A 120 -13.20 -18.77 -15.33
CA PRO A 120 -14.26 -19.74 -15.53
C PRO A 120 -14.00 -21.03 -14.74
N PRO A 121 -15.02 -21.64 -14.11
CA PRO A 121 -14.84 -22.80 -13.22
C PRO A 121 -14.30 -24.05 -13.93
N GLU A 122 -14.47 -24.14 -15.26
CA GLU A 122 -13.95 -25.25 -16.08
C GLU A 122 -12.47 -25.08 -16.46
N THR A 123 -11.85 -23.98 -16.03
CA THR A 123 -10.47 -23.67 -16.35
C THR A 123 -9.53 -24.49 -15.46
N GLY A 124 -8.72 -25.33 -16.07
CA GLY A 124 -7.66 -26.05 -15.35
C GLY A 124 -6.66 -25.11 -14.68
N PRO A 125 -6.07 -25.49 -13.53
CA PRO A 125 -5.15 -24.65 -12.76
C PRO A 125 -3.94 -24.16 -13.55
N GLU A 126 -3.52 -24.91 -14.58
CA GLU A 126 -2.44 -24.54 -15.50
C GLU A 126 -2.75 -23.27 -16.31
N ASN A 127 -4.03 -22.97 -16.52
CA ASN A 127 -4.48 -21.83 -17.32
C ASN A 127 -4.74 -20.57 -16.49
N ILE A 128 -4.85 -20.69 -15.15
CA ILE A 128 -5.11 -19.55 -14.24
C ILE A 128 -4.05 -18.45 -14.41
N LYS A 129 -2.79 -18.84 -14.62
CA LYS A 129 -1.69 -17.90 -14.89
C LYS A 129 -1.94 -17.03 -16.12
N ALA A 130 -2.57 -17.56 -17.17
CA ALA A 130 -2.92 -16.81 -18.36
C ALA A 130 -3.98 -15.74 -18.05
N PHE A 131 -5.00 -16.08 -17.25
CA PHE A 131 -6.01 -15.12 -16.79
C PHE A 131 -5.41 -14.01 -15.92
N ILE A 132 -4.52 -14.35 -14.98
CA ILE A 132 -3.82 -13.35 -14.16
C ILE A 132 -2.95 -12.44 -15.05
N THR A 133 -2.29 -13.00 -16.06
CA THR A 133 -1.45 -12.23 -16.99
C THR A 133 -2.28 -11.28 -17.85
N ALA A 134 -3.39 -11.76 -18.42
CA ALA A 134 -4.34 -10.95 -19.16
C ALA A 134 -4.92 -9.84 -18.26
N HIS A 135 -5.36 -10.19 -17.05
CA HIS A 135 -5.81 -9.22 -16.05
C HIS A 135 -4.77 -8.14 -15.79
N LYS A 136 -3.50 -8.50 -15.51
CA LYS A 136 -2.42 -7.53 -15.26
C LYS A 136 -2.25 -6.56 -16.45
N LYS A 137 -2.29 -7.09 -17.67
CA LYS A 137 -2.12 -6.30 -18.90
C LYS A 137 -3.31 -5.39 -19.19
N GLU A 138 -4.54 -5.87 -18.99
CA GLU A 138 -5.73 -5.24 -19.56
C GLU A 138 -6.63 -4.60 -18.50
N ARG A 139 -6.76 -5.18 -17.30
CA ARG A 139 -7.82 -4.82 -16.34
C ARG A 139 -7.36 -4.47 -14.93
N CYS A 140 -6.11 -4.76 -14.58
CA CYS A 140 -5.58 -4.54 -13.24
C CYS A 140 -5.58 -3.05 -12.88
N ILE A 141 -6.21 -2.72 -11.76
CA ILE A 141 -6.27 -1.36 -11.20
C ILE A 141 -4.96 -0.95 -10.51
N GLY A 142 -4.21 -1.93 -10.00
CA GLY A 142 -2.88 -1.71 -9.40
C GLY A 142 -1.75 -1.65 -10.44
N ALA A 143 -2.08 -1.59 -11.73
CA ALA A 143 -1.09 -1.59 -12.80
C ALA A 143 -0.21 -0.34 -12.77
N SER A 144 1.00 -0.44 -13.31
CA SER A 144 1.92 0.70 -13.35
C SER A 144 1.46 1.76 -14.36
N LYS A 145 1.94 2.99 -14.20
CA LYS A 145 1.70 4.08 -15.17
C LYS A 145 2.12 3.69 -16.60
N ALA A 146 3.17 2.89 -16.74
CA ALA A 146 3.62 2.39 -18.04
C ALA A 146 2.58 1.48 -18.70
N ILE A 147 1.96 0.57 -17.92
CA ILE A 147 0.88 -0.29 -18.42
C ILE A 147 -0.35 0.56 -18.79
N PHE A 148 -0.73 1.54 -17.97
CA PHE A 148 -1.84 2.43 -18.33
C PHE A 148 -1.60 3.17 -19.65
N ARG A 149 -0.39 3.72 -19.85
CA ARG A 149 -0.02 4.34 -21.14
C ARG A 149 -0.14 3.37 -22.31
N GLN A 150 0.36 2.13 -22.14
CA GLN A 150 0.21 1.09 -23.16
C GLN A 150 -1.27 0.78 -23.46
N ARG A 151 -2.13 0.74 -22.44
CA ARG A 151 -3.58 0.54 -22.63
C ARG A 151 -4.20 1.68 -23.44
N HIS A 152 -3.88 2.94 -23.13
CA HIS A 152 -4.36 4.08 -23.93
C HIS A 152 -3.95 3.97 -25.40
N THR A 153 -2.67 3.69 -25.68
CA THR A 153 -2.19 3.52 -27.06
C THR A 153 -2.88 2.35 -27.75
N TYR A 154 -3.05 1.23 -27.04
CA TYR A 154 -3.66 0.03 -27.61
C TYR A 154 -5.15 0.21 -27.90
N VAL A 155 -5.90 0.87 -27.00
CA VAL A 155 -7.30 1.24 -27.22
C VAL A 155 -7.43 2.17 -28.41
N ALA A 156 -6.63 3.24 -28.48
CA ALA A 156 -6.66 4.17 -29.62
C ALA A 156 -6.37 3.45 -30.96
N TRP A 157 -5.42 2.51 -30.96
CA TRP A 157 -5.12 1.70 -32.14
C TRP A 157 -6.27 0.76 -32.53
N LEU A 158 -6.89 0.07 -31.56
CA LEU A 158 -8.02 -0.81 -31.82
C LEU A 158 -9.27 -0.05 -32.28
N ASP A 159 -9.52 1.14 -31.73
CA ASP A 159 -10.63 2.01 -32.12
C ASP A 159 -10.49 2.45 -33.58
N ASN A 160 -9.28 2.77 -34.04
CA ASN A 160 -9.01 3.06 -35.46
C ASN A 160 -9.32 1.87 -36.38
N LEU A 161 -9.16 0.64 -35.89
CA LEU A 161 -9.50 -0.59 -36.59
C LEU A 161 -10.98 -1.00 -36.41
N ARG A 162 -11.79 -0.18 -35.71
CA ARG A 162 -13.18 -0.48 -35.34
C ARG A 162 -13.33 -1.82 -34.60
N ARG A 163 -12.35 -2.16 -33.76
CA ARG A 163 -12.35 -3.37 -32.92
C ARG A 163 -12.90 -3.07 -31.53
N ASN A 164 -13.45 -4.09 -30.87
CA ASN A 164 -13.98 -3.96 -29.52
C ASN A 164 -12.86 -3.77 -28.48
N THR A 165 -12.97 -2.73 -27.65
CA THR A 165 -12.02 -2.36 -26.59
C THR A 165 -12.56 -2.56 -25.17
N SER A 166 -13.78 -3.08 -24.98
CA SER A 166 -14.46 -3.21 -23.67
C SER A 166 -13.76 -4.13 -22.67
N HIS A 167 -12.85 -4.98 -23.15
CA HIS A 167 -12.05 -5.86 -22.32
C HIS A 167 -10.89 -5.10 -21.60
N ILE A 168 -10.51 -3.91 -22.07
CA ILE A 168 -9.39 -3.11 -21.56
C ILE A 168 -9.91 -2.02 -20.62
N LEU A 169 -9.40 -2.01 -19.38
CA LEU A 169 -9.68 -0.95 -18.41
C LEU A 169 -8.69 0.20 -18.56
N VAL A 170 -9.19 1.33 -19.03
CA VAL A 170 -8.47 2.60 -19.10
C VAL A 170 -9.11 3.56 -18.09
N PRO A 171 -8.41 3.95 -17.01
CA PRO A 171 -8.89 4.99 -16.10
C PRO A 171 -9.10 6.29 -16.88
N ARG A 172 -10.26 6.94 -16.69
CA ARG A 172 -10.54 8.28 -17.24
C ARG A 172 -9.84 9.35 -16.43
#